data_AF-A0A925BR94-F1
#
_entry.id   AF-A0A925BR94-F1
#
_cell.length_a   1.000
_cell.length_b   1.000
_cell.length_c   1.000
_cell.angle_alpha   90.00
_cell.angle_beta   90.00
_cell.angle_gamma   90.00
#
_symmetry.space_group_name_H-M   'P 1'
#
loop_
_entity.id
_entity.type
_entity.pdbx_description
1 polymer ?
#
loop_
_entity_poly.entity_id
_entity_poly.type
_entity_poly.pdbx_seq_one_letter_code
_entity_poly.pdbx_strand_id
1 'polypeptide(L)'
;MPQLRVLCLLALMTTASLAADTAQQRQIVEQKLLHLRSGTEREWSEFPETADGQRLDAKFASRKNSTEQTLLVRQQDVKQAWNVLLNGKRLGELVRDENDMAVTFAIPANTLVDGENSLRIESPSSSKVASDDIRVGQIAIQERPVSDTLRETTVEVEVVDADTKKPLPSRITVLDANGAMQMIGAASNDQLAVRPGMAFTSTGRATFGVPAGRYTIFAGRGFEYSLARAEISLSVGETAKQTLSIRREVPTEGYVACDTHVHTLTHSGHGDAIIGERMITLVGEGIELPIATDHNKHIDYEATATKHGVRGYFTPVIGNEVTTTRGHFNIFPVKADAPVVDHKQTDWQTIFDNIDHTPGVKVKILNHARDLHSGFRPFGPAQHNALVGENLDGWPLRFNAMEVVNSGATQTDPLRLFHDWMGLLNRGLNVTPVGSSDSHDVGRHFVGQGRTYIRCNDRDVGHLDIDEA
;
A
#
# COMPACT_ATOMS: atom_id res chain seq x y z
N MET A 1 78.08 43.69 -15.72
CA MET A 1 76.94 43.44 -16.63
C MET A 1 76.44 42.02 -16.39
N PRO A 2 75.15 41.70 -16.64
CA PRO A 2 73.94 42.50 -16.40
C PRO A 2 73.56 42.27 -14.91
N GLN A 3 72.31 42.12 -14.40
CA GLN A 3 70.96 42.57 -14.79
C GLN A 3 70.24 42.96 -13.48
N LEU A 4 69.43 44.02 -13.46
CA LEU A 4 68.48 44.30 -12.37
C LEU A 4 67.10 43.79 -12.79
N ARG A 5 66.46 42.88 -12.04
CA ARG A 5 65.07 42.44 -12.31
C ARG A 5 64.10 43.13 -11.37
N VAL A 6 63.31 44.05 -11.93
CA VAL A 6 62.17 44.69 -11.25
C VAL A 6 61.05 43.68 -11.09
N LEU A 7 60.53 43.52 -9.87
CA LEU A 7 59.42 42.63 -9.57
C LEU A 7 58.09 43.41 -9.69
N CYS A 8 57.40 43.28 -10.82
CA CYS A 8 56.03 43.80 -10.95
C CYS A 8 55.04 42.83 -10.30
N LEU A 9 54.45 43.20 -9.16
CA LEU A 9 53.21 42.55 -8.69
C LEU A 9 52.07 42.97 -9.63
N LEU A 10 51.55 42.03 -10.43
CA LEU A 10 50.18 42.12 -10.93
C LEU A 10 49.24 41.58 -9.87
N ALA A 11 48.41 42.46 -9.29
CA ALA A 11 47.25 42.02 -8.51
C ALA A 11 46.16 41.54 -9.48
N LEU A 12 46.02 40.23 -9.66
CA LEU A 12 44.82 39.66 -10.26
C LEU A 12 43.65 39.85 -9.29
N MET A 13 42.81 40.84 -9.57
CA MET A 13 41.46 40.87 -9.01
C MET A 13 40.65 39.75 -9.66
N THR A 14 40.66 38.56 -9.05
CA THR A 14 39.69 37.51 -9.39
C THR A 14 38.32 37.98 -8.92
N THR A 15 37.53 38.54 -9.82
CA THR A 15 36.09 38.76 -9.60
C THR A 15 35.43 37.41 -9.41
N ALA A 16 35.27 36.98 -8.16
CA ALA A 16 34.45 35.82 -7.83
C ALA A 16 33.01 36.15 -8.26
N SER A 17 32.61 35.63 -9.41
CA SER A 17 31.21 35.60 -9.81
C SER A 17 30.47 34.76 -8.79
N LEU A 18 29.75 35.42 -7.89
CA LEU A 18 28.72 34.80 -7.07
C LEU A 18 27.65 34.27 -8.04
N ALA A 19 27.85 33.05 -8.53
CA ALA A 19 26.74 32.21 -8.93
C ALA A 19 25.90 32.02 -7.67
N ALA A 20 24.87 32.85 -7.53
CA ALA A 20 23.88 32.69 -6.49
C ALA A 20 23.21 31.34 -6.76
N ASP A 21 23.60 30.35 -5.98
CA ASP A 21 23.02 29.02 -6.00
C ASP A 21 21.53 29.17 -5.68
N THR A 22 20.67 29.12 -6.70
CA THR A 22 19.22 29.28 -6.56
C THR A 22 18.60 28.01 -6.01
N ALA A 23 19.06 27.58 -4.84
CA ALA A 23 18.32 26.71 -3.95
C ALA A 23 17.00 27.43 -3.60
N GLN A 24 15.95 27.14 -4.36
CA GLN A 24 14.67 27.85 -4.27
C GLN A 24 14.14 27.80 -2.83
N GLN A 25 14.07 28.99 -2.22
CA GLN A 25 13.93 29.12 -0.78
C GLN A 25 12.56 28.61 -0.31
N ARG A 26 12.55 27.45 0.34
CA ARG A 26 11.36 26.89 0.98
C ARG A 26 10.97 27.76 2.18
N GLN A 27 9.73 28.22 2.24
CA GLN A 27 9.20 28.86 3.44
C GLN A 27 8.88 27.78 4.47
N ILE A 28 9.64 27.72 5.56
CA ILE A 28 9.37 26.77 6.65
C ILE A 28 8.13 27.20 7.44
N VAL A 29 7.23 26.26 7.71
CA VAL A 29 6.01 26.43 8.52
C VAL A 29 6.13 25.71 9.87
N GLU A 30 6.69 24.50 9.88
CA GLU A 30 7.02 23.74 11.10
C GLU A 30 8.32 22.95 10.87
N GLN A 31 9.25 23.00 11.81
CA GLN A 31 10.55 22.33 11.71
C GLN A 31 10.57 20.94 12.36
N LYS A 32 9.78 20.75 13.42
CA LYS A 32 9.73 19.50 14.18
C LYS A 32 8.82 18.50 13.49
N LEU A 33 9.02 17.22 13.81
CA LEU A 33 8.01 16.19 13.61
C LEU A 33 7.29 16.04 14.95
N LEU A 34 6.00 16.40 15.02
CA LEU A 34 5.21 16.45 16.24
C LEU A 34 4.40 15.16 16.40
N HIS A 35 4.33 14.63 17.61
CA HIS A 35 3.48 13.48 17.95
C HIS A 35 2.08 13.97 18.31
N LEU A 36 1.07 13.59 17.52
CA LEU A 36 -0.33 13.95 17.75
C LEU A 36 -1.17 12.71 18.09
N ARG A 37 -2.20 12.89 18.94
CA ARG A 37 -3.18 11.84 19.28
C ARG A 37 -4.62 12.32 19.12
N SER A 38 -5.42 11.66 18.27
CA SER A 38 -6.82 12.06 18.01
C SER A 38 -7.77 11.75 19.18
N GLY A 39 -7.55 10.64 19.88
CA GLY A 39 -8.37 10.11 20.97
C GLY A 39 -7.73 10.26 22.35
N THR A 40 -8.08 9.35 23.27
CA THR A 40 -7.60 9.33 24.66
C THR A 40 -6.57 8.25 24.96
N GLU A 41 -6.60 7.15 24.21
CA GLU A 41 -5.75 5.98 24.46
C GLU A 41 -4.49 6.02 23.61
N ARG A 42 -3.38 5.51 24.13
CA ARG A 42 -2.17 5.31 23.35
C ARG A 42 -2.29 4.00 22.56
N GLU A 43 -2.08 4.04 21.25
CA GLU A 43 -2.12 2.83 20.42
C GLU A 43 -0.96 1.86 20.73
N TRP A 44 0.28 2.35 20.63
CA TRP A 44 1.48 1.50 20.73
C TRP A 44 2.45 1.99 21.81
N SER A 45 3.14 1.05 22.45
CA SER A 45 4.10 1.34 23.53
C SER A 45 5.32 2.17 23.09
N GLU A 46 5.60 2.24 21.79
CA GLU A 46 6.66 3.07 21.20
C GLU A 46 6.30 4.57 21.17
N PHE A 47 5.01 4.90 21.23
CA PHE A 47 4.59 6.29 21.38
C PHE A 47 4.78 6.77 22.82
N PRO A 48 5.18 8.04 23.02
CA PRO A 48 5.08 8.69 24.31
C PRO A 48 3.69 8.56 24.93
N GLU A 49 3.63 8.41 26.25
CA GLU A 49 2.35 8.39 26.99
C GLU A 49 1.59 9.71 26.82
N THR A 50 2.32 10.82 26.77
CA THR A 50 1.79 12.17 26.50
C THR A 50 2.18 12.60 25.09
N ALA A 51 1.19 12.84 24.23
CA ALA A 51 1.38 13.44 22.90
C ALA A 51 1.64 14.96 22.99
N ASP A 52 2.27 15.55 21.97
CA ASP A 52 2.48 17.00 21.87
C ASP A 52 1.15 17.78 21.75
N GLY A 53 0.10 17.13 21.21
CA GLY A 53 -1.24 17.69 21.15
C GLY A 53 -2.27 16.77 20.46
N GLN A 54 -3.52 17.24 20.35
CA GLN A 54 -4.56 16.54 19.57
C GLN A 54 -4.63 16.97 18.09
N ARG A 55 -3.88 18.02 17.73
CA ARG A 55 -3.78 18.59 16.39
C ARG A 55 -2.56 19.52 16.32
N LEU A 56 -2.10 19.80 15.10
CA LEU A 56 -1.12 20.84 14.83
C LEU A 56 -1.87 22.16 14.53
N ASP A 57 -1.49 23.26 15.18
CA ASP A 57 -1.90 24.64 14.87
C ASP A 57 -0.62 25.48 14.66
N ALA A 58 -0.21 25.73 13.42
CA ALA A 58 0.99 26.50 13.08
C ALA A 58 0.62 27.86 12.46
N LYS A 59 1.25 28.93 12.95
CA LYS A 59 1.09 30.30 12.45
C LYS A 59 2.37 30.76 11.74
N PHE A 60 2.22 31.39 10.58
CA PHE A 60 3.35 31.87 9.78
C PHE A 60 2.99 33.12 8.98
N ALA A 61 3.94 34.01 8.75
CA ALA A 61 3.74 35.20 7.93
C ALA A 61 4.02 34.88 6.46
N SER A 62 3.10 35.14 5.53
CA SER A 62 3.30 34.91 4.10
C SER A 62 2.71 36.04 3.25
N ARG A 63 2.73 35.88 1.93
CA ARG A 63 2.12 36.78 0.95
C ARG A 63 0.97 36.08 0.25
N LYS A 64 0.02 36.86 -0.25
CA LYS A 64 -1.07 36.34 -1.08
C LYS A 64 -0.51 35.68 -2.35
N ASN A 65 -0.84 34.40 -2.57
CA ASN A 65 -0.43 33.67 -3.77
C ASN A 65 -1.39 33.95 -4.95
N SER A 66 -0.84 34.31 -6.12
CA SER A 66 -1.61 34.49 -7.37
C SER A 66 -1.73 33.20 -8.19
N THR A 67 -0.85 32.23 -7.97
CA THR A 67 -0.78 30.92 -8.62
C THR A 67 -0.89 29.79 -7.60
N GLU A 68 -0.99 28.54 -8.06
CA GLU A 68 -0.78 27.39 -7.18
C GLU A 68 0.63 27.42 -6.55
N GLN A 69 0.71 26.97 -5.30
CA GLN A 69 1.94 26.69 -4.57
C GLN A 69 1.89 25.28 -3.97
N THR A 70 3.03 24.75 -3.53
CA THR A 70 3.13 23.40 -2.95
C THR A 70 3.29 23.48 -1.44
N LEU A 71 2.47 22.75 -0.68
CA LEU A 71 2.73 22.41 0.71
C LEU A 71 3.45 21.05 0.77
N LEU A 72 4.65 21.01 1.35
CA LEU A 72 5.41 19.80 1.65
C LEU A 72 5.12 19.40 3.11
N VAL A 73 4.78 18.14 3.37
CA VAL A 73 4.47 17.62 4.72
C VAL A 73 5.14 16.25 4.90
N ARG A 74 5.80 16.02 6.04
CA ARG A 74 6.19 14.66 6.45
C ARG A 74 5.15 14.09 7.41
N GLN A 75 4.82 12.82 7.24
CA GLN A 75 3.88 12.07 8.07
C GLN A 75 4.40 10.65 8.37
N GLN A 76 3.93 10.06 9.47
CA GLN A 76 4.16 8.67 9.91
C GLN A 76 2.91 8.17 10.63
N ASP A 77 2.68 6.85 10.61
CA ASP A 77 1.70 6.14 11.44
C ASP A 77 0.21 6.52 11.22
N VAL A 78 -0.17 7.06 10.06
CA VAL A 78 -1.52 7.63 9.84
C VAL A 78 -2.56 6.54 9.55
N LYS A 79 -3.39 6.18 10.54
CA LYS A 79 -4.39 5.10 10.41
C LYS A 79 -5.81 5.60 10.25
N GLN A 80 -6.11 6.81 10.73
CA GLN A 80 -7.42 7.47 10.61
C GLN A 80 -7.34 8.69 9.69
N ALA A 81 -8.48 9.32 9.43
CA ALA A 81 -8.53 10.57 8.65
C ALA A 81 -7.94 11.74 9.44
N TRP A 82 -7.05 12.51 8.82
CA TRP A 82 -6.50 13.76 9.37
C TRP A 82 -6.57 14.87 8.32
N ASN A 83 -7.42 15.86 8.53
CA ASN A 83 -7.61 16.97 7.59
C ASN A 83 -6.42 17.92 7.63
N VAL A 84 -5.94 18.34 6.46
CA VAL A 84 -4.99 19.45 6.30
C VAL A 84 -5.77 20.70 5.89
N LEU A 85 -5.74 21.75 6.72
CA LEU A 85 -6.45 23.01 6.48
C LEU A 85 -5.50 24.20 6.48
N LEU A 86 -5.64 25.08 5.50
CA LEU A 86 -4.90 26.35 5.40
C LEU A 86 -5.91 27.51 5.43
N ASN A 87 -5.77 28.40 6.42
CA ASN A 87 -6.71 29.50 6.68
C ASN A 87 -8.18 29.03 6.79
N GLY A 88 -8.39 27.86 7.41
CA GLY A 88 -9.70 27.21 7.54
C GLY A 88 -10.23 26.50 6.29
N LYS A 89 -9.55 26.61 5.15
CA LYS A 89 -9.90 25.89 3.91
C LYS A 89 -9.17 24.54 3.86
N ARG A 90 -9.92 23.44 3.76
CA ARG A 90 -9.36 22.09 3.59
C ARG A 90 -8.60 21.99 2.26
N LEU A 91 -7.32 21.60 2.34
CA LEU A 91 -6.48 21.27 1.18
C LEU A 91 -6.59 19.78 0.82
N GLY A 92 -6.78 18.92 1.82
CA GLY A 92 -6.88 17.47 1.65
C GLY A 92 -6.90 16.75 3.00
N GLU A 93 -6.56 15.47 2.98
CA GLU A 93 -6.26 14.65 4.15
C GLU A 93 -4.84 14.09 4.06
N LEU A 94 -4.21 13.84 5.20
CA LEU A 94 -3.00 13.01 5.23
C LEU A 94 -3.29 11.64 4.59
N VAL A 95 -2.26 11.07 3.96
CA VAL A 95 -2.37 9.76 3.32
C VAL A 95 -2.56 8.72 4.42
N ARG A 96 -3.60 7.89 4.33
CA ARG A 96 -3.85 6.82 5.30
C ARG A 96 -2.88 5.67 5.04
N ASP A 97 -1.68 5.79 5.59
CA ASP A 97 -0.57 4.84 5.49
C ASP A 97 0.38 5.05 6.68
N GLU A 98 0.83 3.96 7.28
CA GLU A 98 1.69 3.93 8.46
C GLU A 98 3.16 4.26 8.15
N ASN A 99 3.59 4.07 6.89
CA ASN A 99 4.98 4.33 6.51
C ASN A 99 5.37 5.80 6.72
N ASP A 100 6.66 6.04 6.90
CA ASP A 100 7.23 7.38 6.87
C ASP A 100 7.15 7.94 5.45
N MET A 101 6.42 9.03 5.23
CA MET A 101 6.18 9.61 3.91
C MET A 101 6.46 11.11 3.87
N ALA A 102 7.05 11.56 2.76
CA ALA A 102 7.11 12.97 2.37
C ALA A 102 6.03 13.22 1.29
N VAL A 103 4.88 13.72 1.72
CA VAL A 103 3.69 13.97 0.88
C VAL A 103 3.56 15.45 0.51
N THR A 104 2.74 15.74 -0.51
CA THR A 104 2.52 17.11 -0.98
C THR A 104 1.04 17.44 -1.18
N PHE A 105 0.68 18.70 -0.92
CA PHE A 105 -0.66 19.24 -1.17
C PHE A 105 -0.58 20.48 -2.06
N ALA A 106 -1.53 20.61 -2.98
CA ALA A 106 -1.72 21.85 -3.72
C ALA A 106 -2.28 22.93 -2.79
N ILE A 107 -1.67 24.11 -2.80
CA ILE A 107 -2.20 25.35 -2.24
C ILE A 107 -2.80 26.13 -3.41
N PRO A 108 -4.13 26.15 -3.61
CA PRO A 108 -4.72 26.85 -4.74
C PRO A 108 -4.45 28.36 -4.69
N ALA A 109 -4.43 29.01 -5.85
CA ALA A 109 -4.35 30.47 -5.96
C ALA A 109 -5.35 31.19 -5.02
N ASN A 110 -4.93 32.30 -4.42
CA ASN A 110 -5.68 33.11 -3.46
C ASN A 110 -6.08 32.36 -2.16
N THR A 111 -5.32 31.35 -1.74
CA THR A 111 -5.55 30.63 -0.46
C THR A 111 -4.67 31.19 0.67
N LEU A 112 -3.44 31.62 0.35
CA LEU A 112 -2.62 32.42 1.26
C LEU A 112 -3.08 33.88 1.24
N VAL A 113 -2.88 34.56 2.37
CA VAL A 113 -3.16 36.00 2.56
C VAL A 113 -1.88 36.75 2.91
N ASP A 114 -1.88 38.07 2.73
CA ASP A 114 -0.77 38.91 3.18
C ASP A 114 -0.78 39.02 4.71
N GLY A 115 0.36 38.73 5.34
CA GLY A 115 0.50 38.73 6.80
C GLY A 115 0.31 37.34 7.41
N GLU A 116 -0.36 37.25 8.56
CA GLU A 116 -0.50 35.99 9.31
C GLU A 116 -1.42 35.00 8.58
N ASN A 117 -0.90 33.80 8.35
CA ASN A 117 -1.59 32.63 7.85
C ASN A 117 -1.59 31.53 8.93
N SER A 118 -2.53 30.59 8.84
CA SER A 118 -2.67 29.47 9.78
C SER A 118 -2.77 28.14 9.04
N LEU A 119 -1.87 27.21 9.36
CA LEU A 119 -1.97 25.81 8.97
C LEU A 119 -2.48 24.99 10.16
N ARG A 120 -3.45 24.11 9.90
CA ARG A 120 -3.94 23.13 10.87
C ARG A 120 -3.91 21.73 10.30
N ILE A 121 -3.55 20.76 11.13
CA ILE A 121 -3.75 19.33 10.84
C ILE A 121 -4.54 18.70 11.99
N GLU A 122 -5.79 18.29 11.75
CA GLU A 122 -6.69 17.76 12.79
C GLU A 122 -7.56 16.58 12.32
N SER A 123 -7.74 15.58 13.20
CA SER A 123 -8.69 14.48 13.01
C SER A 123 -10.15 14.99 13.02
N PRO A 124 -11.04 14.52 12.12
CA PRO A 124 -12.47 14.75 12.22
C PRO A 124 -13.05 14.32 13.57
N SER A 125 -14.11 15.00 14.02
CA SER A 125 -14.81 14.65 15.27
C SER A 125 -15.36 13.23 15.28
N SER A 126 -15.79 12.70 14.13
CA SER A 126 -16.30 11.33 13.96
C SER A 126 -15.23 10.25 14.13
N SER A 127 -13.97 10.58 13.83
CA SER A 127 -12.85 9.61 13.89
C SER A 127 -12.33 9.41 15.31
N LYS A 128 -12.64 10.29 16.27
CA LYS A 128 -12.17 10.24 17.67
C LYS A 128 -12.69 9.05 18.50
N VAL A 129 -13.54 8.21 17.92
CA VAL A 129 -14.04 6.97 18.57
C VAL A 129 -12.94 5.91 18.64
N ALA A 130 -12.03 5.89 17.66
CA ALA A 130 -10.77 5.16 17.72
C ALA A 130 -9.63 6.18 17.95
N SER A 131 -8.69 5.86 18.83
CA SER A 131 -7.48 6.69 18.97
C SER A 131 -6.55 6.42 17.78
N ASP A 132 -5.85 7.45 17.33
CA ASP A 132 -4.79 7.38 16.31
C ASP A 132 -3.64 8.25 16.79
N ASP A 133 -2.48 7.63 16.99
CA ASP A 133 -1.20 8.23 17.29
C ASP A 133 -0.40 8.37 15.98
N ILE A 134 -0.12 9.61 15.58
CA ILE A 134 0.62 9.92 14.35
C ILE A 134 1.85 10.78 14.66
N ARG A 135 2.83 10.82 13.74
CA ARG A 135 3.84 11.88 13.74
C ARG A 135 3.74 12.70 12.47
N VAL A 136 3.63 14.03 12.58
CA VAL A 136 3.46 14.92 11.43
C VAL A 136 4.21 16.24 11.63
N GLY A 137 4.78 16.77 10.56
CA GLY A 137 5.62 17.97 10.66
C GLY A 137 6.62 18.12 9.52
N GLN A 138 7.75 18.77 9.80
CA GLN A 138 8.77 19.14 8.80
C GLN A 138 8.16 19.85 7.58
N ILE A 139 7.23 20.77 7.86
CA ILE A 139 6.33 21.37 6.89
C ILE A 139 6.95 22.61 6.27
N ALA A 140 6.88 22.70 4.94
CA ALA A 140 7.33 23.87 4.21
C ALA A 140 6.43 24.19 3.01
N ILE A 141 6.40 25.44 2.59
CA ILE A 141 5.75 25.91 1.38
C ILE A 141 6.82 26.19 0.32
N GLN A 142 6.52 25.82 -0.92
CA GLN A 142 7.33 26.17 -2.09
C GLN A 142 6.48 26.93 -3.12
N GLU A 143 7.00 28.06 -3.61
CA GLU A 143 6.26 29.02 -4.45
C GLU A 143 6.07 28.57 -5.92
N ARG A 144 5.62 27.33 -6.14
CA ARG A 144 5.32 26.76 -7.46
C ARG A 144 4.29 25.61 -7.37
N PRO A 145 3.62 25.26 -8.47
CA PRO A 145 2.68 24.13 -8.52
C PRO A 145 3.28 22.79 -8.09
N VAL A 146 2.43 21.86 -7.65
CA VAL A 146 2.83 20.50 -7.25
C VAL A 146 3.46 19.76 -8.43
N SER A 147 2.94 19.97 -9.65
CA SER A 147 3.48 19.38 -10.89
C SER A 147 4.95 19.71 -11.13
N ASP A 148 5.37 20.91 -10.73
CA ASP A 148 6.70 21.45 -11.00
C ASP A 148 7.65 21.05 -9.85
N THR A 149 7.13 21.04 -8.62
CA THR A 149 7.86 20.53 -7.45
C THR A 149 8.21 19.06 -7.58
N LEU A 150 7.28 18.24 -8.05
CA LEU A 150 7.51 16.80 -8.25
C LEU A 150 8.22 16.48 -9.58
N ARG A 151 8.66 17.48 -10.37
CA ARG A 151 9.36 17.30 -11.65
C ARG A 151 10.57 18.23 -11.80
N GLU A 152 11.23 18.60 -10.70
CA GLU A 152 12.56 19.22 -10.79
C GLU A 152 13.56 18.31 -11.49
N THR A 153 13.40 17.01 -11.33
CA THR A 153 14.28 15.98 -11.89
C THR A 153 13.43 14.82 -12.41
N THR A 154 14.01 13.99 -13.28
CA THR A 154 13.35 12.79 -13.82
C THR A 154 14.15 11.53 -13.48
N VAL A 155 13.45 10.46 -13.12
CA VAL A 155 14.02 9.12 -12.97
C VAL A 155 13.34 8.18 -13.94
N GLU A 156 14.14 7.51 -14.75
CA GLU A 156 13.75 6.36 -15.56
C GLU A 156 14.30 5.09 -14.91
N VAL A 157 13.41 4.16 -14.53
CA VAL A 157 13.78 2.87 -13.96
C VAL A 157 13.39 1.76 -14.93
N GLU A 158 14.32 0.84 -15.18
CA GLU A 158 14.08 -0.46 -15.80
C GLU A 158 14.44 -1.58 -14.82
N VAL A 159 13.52 -2.49 -14.55
CA VAL A 159 13.70 -3.66 -13.68
C VAL A 159 13.77 -4.89 -14.56
N VAL A 160 14.88 -5.65 -14.44
CA VAL A 160 15.15 -6.84 -15.26
C VAL A 160 15.44 -8.06 -14.40
N ASP A 161 15.10 -9.22 -14.93
CA ASP A 161 15.55 -10.50 -14.43
C ASP A 161 17.08 -10.64 -14.59
N ALA A 162 17.78 -11.06 -13.53
CA ALA A 162 19.23 -11.11 -13.53
C ALA A 162 19.80 -12.21 -14.43
N ASP A 163 19.04 -13.29 -14.67
CA ASP A 163 19.55 -14.46 -15.38
C ASP A 163 19.21 -14.38 -16.88
N THR A 164 17.97 -13.99 -17.21
CA THR A 164 17.47 -13.86 -18.60
C THR A 164 17.62 -12.46 -19.21
N LYS A 165 17.89 -11.44 -18.40
CA LYS A 165 17.97 -10.00 -18.79
C LYS A 165 16.69 -9.43 -19.42
N LYS A 166 15.56 -10.11 -19.28
CA LYS A 166 14.25 -9.61 -19.73
C LYS A 166 13.65 -8.66 -18.69
N PRO A 167 12.84 -7.66 -19.10
CA PRO A 167 12.08 -6.84 -18.15
C PRO A 167 11.13 -7.71 -17.31
N LEU A 168 10.98 -7.36 -16.03
CA LEU A 168 10.06 -8.04 -15.10
C LEU A 168 9.07 -7.04 -14.50
N PRO A 169 7.77 -7.38 -14.42
CA PRO A 169 6.84 -6.64 -13.56
C PRO A 169 7.32 -6.64 -12.11
N SER A 170 7.20 -5.50 -11.44
CA SER A 170 7.86 -5.24 -10.15
C SER A 170 7.22 -4.08 -9.38
N ARG A 171 7.42 -4.05 -8.07
CA ARG A 171 7.29 -2.82 -7.26
C ARG A 171 8.59 -2.04 -7.25
N ILE A 172 8.50 -0.72 -7.38
CA ILE A 172 9.57 0.25 -7.18
C ILE A 172 9.21 1.13 -5.97
N THR A 173 10.13 1.30 -5.04
CA THR A 173 9.98 2.17 -3.86
C THR A 173 11.08 3.22 -3.84
N VAL A 174 10.74 4.47 -3.52
CA VAL A 174 11.64 5.64 -3.55
C VAL A 174 11.64 6.31 -2.19
N LEU A 175 12.78 6.26 -1.51
CA LEU A 175 13.00 6.92 -0.22
C LEU A 175 13.88 8.16 -0.39
N ASP A 176 13.57 9.22 0.34
CA ASP A 176 14.38 10.44 0.43
C ASP A 176 15.64 10.25 1.29
N ALA A 177 16.41 11.32 1.47
CA ALA A 177 17.63 11.34 2.28
C ALA A 177 17.39 11.07 3.79
N ASN A 178 16.14 11.09 4.26
CA ASN A 178 15.74 10.78 5.64
C ASN A 178 15.15 9.37 5.79
N GLY A 179 15.04 8.60 4.69
CA GLY A 179 14.39 7.30 4.65
C GLY A 179 12.87 7.35 4.45
N ALA A 180 12.27 8.53 4.25
CA ALA A 180 10.83 8.69 4.04
C ALA A 180 10.45 8.43 2.58
N MET A 181 9.33 7.74 2.35
CA MET A 181 8.73 7.50 1.03
C MET A 181 8.40 8.84 0.35
N GLN A 182 9.19 9.20 -0.67
CA GLN A 182 9.07 10.48 -1.37
C GLN A 182 7.90 10.42 -2.36
N MET A 183 6.88 11.27 -2.20
CA MET A 183 5.83 11.40 -3.22
C MET A 183 6.45 11.67 -4.60
N ILE A 184 6.11 10.85 -5.59
CA ILE A 184 6.71 10.86 -6.94
C ILE A 184 5.79 11.54 -7.96
N GLY A 185 6.37 12.21 -8.94
CA GLY A 185 5.69 12.91 -10.04
C GLY A 185 5.24 11.99 -11.16
N ALA A 186 4.40 11.00 -10.85
CA ALA A 186 3.77 10.08 -11.81
C ALA A 186 2.28 9.88 -11.50
N ALA A 187 1.55 9.25 -12.42
CA ALA A 187 0.13 8.91 -12.25
C ALA A 187 -0.11 7.47 -12.71
N SER A 188 -1.07 6.80 -12.05
CA SER A 188 -1.53 5.48 -12.47
C SER A 188 -2.09 5.51 -13.90
N ASN A 189 -1.90 4.42 -14.62
CA ASN A 189 -2.32 4.23 -16.01
C ASN A 189 -2.43 2.72 -16.31
N ASP A 190 -2.59 2.32 -17.58
CA ASP A 190 -2.74 0.91 -17.94
C ASP A 190 -1.49 0.03 -17.63
N GLN A 191 -0.34 0.63 -17.31
CA GLN A 191 0.91 -0.07 -16.98
C GLN A 191 1.49 0.25 -15.59
N LEU A 192 1.04 1.33 -14.94
CA LEU A 192 1.52 1.74 -13.61
C LEU A 192 0.38 1.86 -12.60
N ALA A 193 0.61 1.42 -11.36
CA ALA A 193 -0.18 1.79 -10.19
C ALA A 193 0.72 2.59 -9.23
N VAL A 194 0.36 3.86 -8.95
CA VAL A 194 1.23 4.84 -8.30
C VAL A 194 0.64 5.32 -6.99
N ARG A 195 1.46 5.38 -5.94
CA ARG A 195 1.17 5.97 -4.62
C ARG A 195 2.40 6.78 -4.15
N PRO A 196 2.34 7.58 -3.07
CA PRO A 196 3.52 8.30 -2.57
C PRO A 196 4.70 7.35 -2.34
N GLY A 197 5.90 7.70 -2.80
CA GLY A 197 7.09 6.86 -2.69
C GLY A 197 7.07 5.55 -3.48
N MET A 198 6.09 5.30 -4.36
CA MET A 198 5.93 3.98 -4.94
C MET A 198 5.28 3.94 -6.32
N ALA A 199 5.83 3.09 -7.19
CA ALA A 199 5.19 2.69 -8.44
C ALA A 199 5.29 1.17 -8.64
N PHE A 200 4.16 0.52 -8.84
CA PHE A 200 4.12 -0.80 -9.49
C PHE A 200 4.18 -0.63 -11.00
N THR A 201 4.83 -1.57 -11.69
CA THR A 201 4.89 -1.61 -13.16
C THR A 201 4.60 -3.01 -13.70
N SER A 202 3.74 -3.09 -14.72
CA SER A 202 3.45 -4.34 -15.45
C SER A 202 4.49 -4.68 -16.52
N THR A 203 5.37 -3.73 -16.87
CA THR A 203 6.34 -3.85 -17.98
C THR A 203 7.80 -3.89 -17.50
N GLY A 204 8.03 -3.76 -16.20
CA GLY A 204 9.35 -3.54 -15.63
C GLY A 204 9.92 -2.15 -15.92
N ARG A 205 9.11 -1.20 -16.43
CA ARG A 205 9.56 0.18 -16.69
C ARG A 205 8.70 1.18 -15.93
N ALA A 206 9.32 2.20 -15.37
CA ALA A 206 8.62 3.35 -14.81
C ALA A 206 9.42 4.63 -15.09
N THR A 207 8.70 5.73 -15.36
CA THR A 207 9.27 7.07 -15.43
C THR A 207 8.48 7.97 -14.50
N PHE A 208 9.17 8.65 -13.59
CA PHE A 208 8.57 9.51 -12.60
C PHE A 208 9.48 10.69 -12.30
N GLY A 209 8.90 11.83 -11.94
CA GLY A 209 9.68 12.94 -11.41
C GLY A 209 9.91 12.84 -9.90
N VAL A 210 10.95 13.50 -9.42
CA VAL A 210 11.15 13.81 -7.98
C VAL A 210 11.74 15.21 -7.83
N PRO A 211 11.63 15.84 -6.65
CA PRO A 211 12.41 17.04 -6.32
C PRO A 211 13.92 16.82 -6.51
N ALA A 212 14.71 17.90 -6.54
CA ALA A 212 16.17 17.79 -6.49
C ALA A 212 16.61 17.36 -5.08
N GLY A 213 17.52 16.40 -5.00
CA GLY A 213 17.86 15.75 -3.72
C GLY A 213 18.62 14.44 -3.86
N ARG A 214 18.73 13.70 -2.75
CA ARG A 214 19.30 12.35 -2.71
C ARG A 214 18.19 11.34 -2.43
N TYR A 215 18.24 10.21 -3.13
CA TYR A 215 17.23 9.16 -3.07
C TYR A 215 17.84 7.77 -3.01
N THR A 216 17.20 6.89 -2.25
CA THR A 216 17.38 5.44 -2.37
C THR A 216 16.20 4.89 -3.16
N ILE A 217 16.49 4.13 -4.22
CA ILE A 217 15.48 3.42 -5.00
C ILE A 217 15.65 1.93 -4.75
N PHE A 218 14.54 1.26 -4.44
CA PHE A 218 14.45 -0.19 -4.37
C PHE A 218 13.56 -0.73 -5.48
N ALA A 219 13.84 -1.94 -5.95
CA ALA A 219 12.94 -2.72 -6.79
C ALA A 219 12.88 -4.19 -6.35
N GLY A 220 11.69 -4.77 -6.37
CA GLY A 220 11.43 -6.16 -5.98
C GLY A 220 10.15 -6.71 -6.61
N ARG A 221 9.91 -8.01 -6.40
CA ARG A 221 8.75 -8.73 -6.96
C ARG A 221 8.26 -9.81 -5.98
N GLY A 222 7.49 -9.42 -4.98
CA GLY A 222 7.17 -10.30 -3.85
C GLY A 222 8.42 -10.66 -3.02
N PHE A 223 8.26 -11.57 -2.07
CA PHE A 223 9.35 -12.06 -1.23
C PHE A 223 10.09 -13.28 -1.82
N GLU A 224 9.70 -13.75 -3.00
CA GLU A 224 10.40 -14.80 -3.75
C GLU A 224 11.63 -14.29 -4.51
N TYR A 225 11.70 -12.98 -4.75
CA TYR A 225 12.75 -12.33 -5.53
C TYR A 225 13.64 -11.45 -4.66
N SER A 226 14.93 -11.40 -5.02
CA SER A 226 15.93 -10.51 -4.44
C SER A 226 15.49 -9.04 -4.51
N LEU A 227 15.85 -8.23 -3.51
CA LEU A 227 15.62 -6.78 -3.53
C LEU A 227 16.82 -6.03 -4.14
N ALA A 228 16.62 -5.36 -5.28
CA ALA A 228 17.62 -4.46 -5.85
C ALA A 228 17.61 -3.09 -5.16
N ARG A 229 18.78 -2.44 -5.06
CA ARG A 229 18.96 -1.08 -4.48
C ARG A 229 19.84 -0.23 -5.40
N ALA A 230 19.48 1.03 -5.60
CA ALA A 230 20.34 2.07 -6.14
C ALA A 230 20.27 3.34 -5.27
N GLU A 231 21.36 4.09 -5.23
CA GLU A 231 21.44 5.40 -4.58
C GLU A 231 21.76 6.46 -5.64
N ILE A 232 20.96 7.52 -5.68
CA ILE A 232 21.11 8.60 -6.67
C ILE A 232 21.10 9.97 -5.98
N SER A 233 21.77 10.93 -6.59
CA SER A 233 21.75 12.35 -6.19
C SER A 233 21.50 13.16 -7.45
N LEU A 234 20.45 13.98 -7.45
CA LEU A 234 19.96 14.68 -8.64
C LEU A 234 19.91 16.19 -8.42
N SER A 235 20.44 16.92 -9.40
CA SER A 235 20.35 18.37 -9.52
C SER A 235 19.11 18.78 -10.33
N VAL A 236 18.63 20.02 -10.19
CA VAL A 236 17.48 20.53 -10.96
C VAL A 236 17.75 20.40 -12.47
N GLY A 237 16.79 19.85 -13.21
CA GLY A 237 16.85 19.54 -14.64
C GLY A 237 17.49 18.19 -14.99
N GLU A 238 18.04 17.46 -14.01
CA GLU A 238 18.74 16.19 -14.25
C GLU A 238 17.78 15.04 -14.56
N THR A 239 18.23 14.09 -15.37
CA THR A 239 17.55 12.81 -15.63
C THR A 239 18.48 11.65 -15.31
N ALA A 240 18.12 10.83 -14.33
CA ALA A 240 18.80 9.56 -14.06
C ALA A 240 18.11 8.40 -14.76
N LYS A 241 18.91 7.51 -15.35
CA LYS A 241 18.47 6.21 -15.87
C LYS A 241 19.07 5.11 -14.98
N GLN A 242 18.23 4.23 -14.44
CA GLN A 242 18.63 3.16 -13.52
C GLN A 242 18.12 1.81 -14.01
N THR A 243 19.02 0.87 -14.26
CA THR A 243 18.67 -0.53 -14.52
C THR A 243 18.90 -1.34 -13.25
N LEU A 244 17.82 -1.82 -12.65
CA LEU A 244 17.81 -2.63 -11.43
C LEU A 244 17.63 -4.09 -11.79
N SER A 245 18.52 -4.96 -11.30
CA SER A 245 18.49 -6.39 -11.61
C SER A 245 18.02 -7.17 -10.39
N ILE A 246 16.95 -7.95 -10.53
CA ILE A 246 16.41 -8.84 -9.50
C ILE A 246 16.39 -10.29 -10.00
N ARG A 247 16.35 -11.29 -9.12
CA ARG A 247 16.24 -12.71 -9.48
C ARG A 247 15.39 -13.47 -8.47
N ARG A 248 14.79 -14.59 -8.87
CA ARG A 248 14.08 -15.51 -7.94
C ARG A 248 15.13 -16.19 -7.04
N GLU A 249 14.91 -16.14 -5.74
CA GLU A 249 15.80 -16.69 -4.69
C GLU A 249 15.12 -17.78 -3.88
N VAL A 250 13.79 -17.80 -3.82
CA VAL A 250 13.01 -18.87 -3.20
C VAL A 250 12.67 -19.94 -4.26
N PRO A 251 13.18 -21.17 -4.15
CA PRO A 251 12.79 -22.27 -5.04
C PRO A 251 11.39 -22.75 -4.66
N THR A 252 10.48 -22.74 -5.63
CA THR A 252 9.08 -23.15 -5.47
C THR A 252 8.63 -24.05 -6.61
N GLU A 253 9.54 -24.79 -7.25
CA GLU A 253 9.22 -25.62 -8.42
C GLU A 253 8.11 -26.63 -8.11
N GLY A 254 7.05 -26.62 -8.93
CA GLY A 254 5.82 -27.38 -8.69
C GLY A 254 4.88 -26.78 -7.64
N TYR A 255 5.05 -25.49 -7.31
CA TYR A 255 4.17 -24.71 -6.45
C TYR A 255 3.94 -23.31 -7.02
N VAL A 256 2.71 -22.82 -6.93
CA VAL A 256 2.32 -21.46 -7.36
C VAL A 256 1.96 -20.56 -6.16
N ALA A 257 2.30 -19.29 -6.28
CA ALA A 257 1.93 -18.25 -5.33
C ALA A 257 0.43 -17.88 -5.47
N CYS A 258 -0.40 -18.34 -4.52
CA CYS A 258 -1.83 -18.06 -4.46
C CYS A 258 -2.15 -17.01 -3.39
N ASP A 259 -2.91 -15.98 -3.75
CA ASP A 259 -3.56 -15.10 -2.78
C ASP A 259 -5.06 -15.37 -2.80
N THR A 260 -5.57 -15.91 -1.70
CA THR A 260 -6.95 -16.40 -1.57
C THR A 260 -7.93 -15.33 -1.12
N HIS A 261 -7.51 -14.07 -0.94
CA HIS A 261 -8.35 -12.98 -0.46
C HIS A 261 -7.91 -11.65 -1.09
N VAL A 262 -8.58 -11.23 -2.16
CA VAL A 262 -8.18 -10.07 -2.99
C VAL A 262 -9.40 -9.24 -3.39
N HIS A 263 -9.32 -7.93 -3.16
CA HIS A 263 -10.40 -6.98 -3.43
C HIS A 263 -10.00 -5.87 -4.41
N THR A 264 -11.01 -5.25 -5.00
CA THR A 264 -10.90 -4.05 -5.82
C THR A 264 -11.87 -2.98 -5.36
N LEU A 265 -11.43 -1.73 -5.29
CA LEU A 265 -12.33 -0.57 -5.09
C LEU A 265 -13.47 -0.57 -6.13
N THR A 266 -13.18 -1.03 -7.35
CA THR A 266 -14.15 -1.10 -8.46
C THR A 266 -15.38 -1.96 -8.14
N HIS A 267 -15.22 -3.08 -7.43
CA HIS A 267 -16.32 -4.01 -7.16
C HIS A 267 -16.65 -4.11 -5.66
N SER A 268 -15.67 -4.11 -4.77
CA SER A 268 -15.86 -4.07 -3.31
C SER A 268 -16.31 -2.71 -2.77
N GLY A 269 -16.03 -1.61 -3.47
CA GLY A 269 -16.52 -0.27 -3.12
C GLY A 269 -15.75 0.46 -2.01
N HIS A 270 -14.68 -0.15 -1.48
CA HIS A 270 -13.73 0.47 -0.55
C HIS A 270 -12.30 -0.04 -0.80
N GLY A 271 -11.32 0.53 -0.10
CA GLY A 271 -9.90 0.47 -0.49
C GLY A 271 -9.53 1.55 -1.50
N ASP A 272 -8.36 1.45 -2.12
CA ASP A 272 -7.91 2.37 -3.16
C ASP A 272 -7.56 1.70 -4.52
N ALA A 273 -7.42 0.37 -4.56
CA ALA A 273 -6.98 -0.34 -5.76
C ALA A 273 -8.14 -0.59 -6.74
N ILE A 274 -8.22 0.17 -7.83
CA ILE A 274 -9.17 -0.18 -8.92
C ILE A 274 -8.72 -1.47 -9.63
N ILE A 275 -9.65 -2.17 -10.29
CA ILE A 275 -9.38 -3.48 -10.92
C ILE A 275 -8.17 -3.48 -11.87
N GLY A 276 -7.97 -2.41 -12.65
CA GLY A 276 -6.78 -2.26 -13.52
C GLY A 276 -5.47 -2.10 -12.74
N GLU A 277 -5.48 -1.34 -11.64
CA GLU A 277 -4.31 -1.26 -10.73
C GLU A 277 -4.05 -2.60 -10.06
N ARG A 278 -5.09 -3.32 -9.63
CA ARG A 278 -4.97 -4.65 -9.03
C ARG A 278 -4.29 -5.65 -9.97
N MET A 279 -4.57 -5.62 -11.26
CA MET A 279 -3.90 -6.47 -12.25
C MET A 279 -2.39 -6.20 -12.32
N ILE A 280 -1.99 -4.93 -12.12
CA ILE A 280 -0.59 -4.50 -12.11
C ILE A 280 0.09 -4.85 -10.77
N THR A 281 -0.58 -4.71 -9.62
CA THR A 281 -0.01 -5.09 -8.32
C THR A 281 0.15 -6.59 -8.16
N LEU A 282 -0.79 -7.40 -8.69
CA LEU A 282 -0.71 -8.86 -8.67
C LEU A 282 0.58 -9.38 -9.35
N VAL A 283 0.87 -8.91 -10.58
CA VAL A 283 2.14 -9.26 -11.23
C VAL A 283 3.33 -8.61 -10.56
N GLY A 284 3.15 -7.44 -9.96
CA GLY A 284 4.20 -6.71 -9.25
C GLY A 284 4.68 -7.41 -7.97
N GLU A 285 3.80 -8.12 -7.26
CA GLU A 285 4.13 -8.94 -6.08
C GLU A 285 4.32 -10.44 -6.39
N GLY A 286 4.30 -10.81 -7.68
CA GLY A 286 4.57 -12.18 -8.13
C GLY A 286 3.47 -13.18 -7.76
N ILE A 287 2.20 -12.79 -7.80
CA ILE A 287 1.07 -13.71 -7.59
C ILE A 287 0.76 -14.43 -8.91
N GLU A 288 0.68 -15.76 -8.85
CA GLU A 288 0.54 -16.67 -9.99
C GLU A 288 -0.87 -17.29 -10.06
N LEU A 289 -1.60 -17.32 -8.93
CA LEU A 289 -2.98 -17.80 -8.83
C LEU A 289 -3.84 -16.88 -7.93
N PRO A 290 -4.28 -15.70 -8.39
CA PRO A 290 -5.16 -14.83 -7.60
C PRO A 290 -6.61 -15.31 -7.60
N ILE A 291 -7.22 -15.36 -6.42
CA ILE A 291 -8.66 -15.58 -6.25
C ILE A 291 -9.37 -14.23 -6.17
N ALA A 292 -10.30 -13.95 -7.08
CA ALA A 292 -11.10 -12.72 -7.09
C ALA A 292 -12.24 -12.81 -6.07
N THR A 293 -12.10 -12.20 -4.90
CA THR A 293 -13.05 -12.33 -3.76
C THR A 293 -13.76 -11.02 -3.41
N ASP A 294 -14.04 -10.18 -4.41
CA ASP A 294 -14.77 -8.93 -4.21
C ASP A 294 -16.12 -9.15 -3.48
N HIS A 295 -16.43 -8.32 -2.48
CA HIS A 295 -17.55 -8.52 -1.53
C HIS A 295 -18.86 -8.88 -2.22
N ASN A 296 -19.36 -10.08 -1.96
CA ASN A 296 -20.64 -10.58 -2.44
C ASN A 296 -20.81 -10.49 -3.97
N LYS A 297 -19.73 -10.69 -4.74
CA LYS A 297 -19.71 -10.59 -6.21
C LYS A 297 -18.84 -11.67 -6.84
N HIS A 298 -19.30 -12.22 -7.96
CA HIS A 298 -18.54 -13.11 -8.82
C HIS A 298 -17.88 -12.26 -9.91
N ILE A 299 -16.61 -11.92 -9.73
CA ILE A 299 -15.86 -11.09 -10.68
C ILE A 299 -14.83 -11.95 -11.41
N ASP A 300 -14.84 -11.86 -12.74
CA ASP A 300 -13.81 -12.45 -13.59
C ASP A 300 -12.74 -11.41 -13.94
N TYR A 301 -11.49 -11.73 -13.63
CA TYR A 301 -10.34 -10.87 -13.94
C TYR A 301 -9.73 -11.16 -15.32
N GLU A 302 -10.12 -12.22 -16.03
CA GLU A 302 -9.60 -12.66 -17.34
C GLU A 302 -9.54 -11.52 -18.38
N ALA A 303 -10.66 -10.82 -18.59
CA ALA A 303 -10.75 -9.73 -19.57
C ALA A 303 -9.87 -8.53 -19.18
N THR A 304 -9.76 -8.21 -17.89
CA THR A 304 -8.95 -7.08 -17.42
C THR A 304 -7.46 -7.42 -17.45
N ALA A 305 -7.08 -8.62 -17.00
CA ALA A 305 -5.71 -9.13 -17.09
C ALA A 305 -5.21 -9.15 -18.53
N THR A 306 -6.07 -9.54 -19.48
CA THR A 306 -5.78 -9.50 -20.93
C THR A 306 -5.63 -8.07 -21.44
N LYS A 307 -6.56 -7.15 -21.10
CA LYS A 307 -6.46 -5.72 -21.47
C LYS A 307 -5.15 -5.08 -21.00
N HIS A 308 -4.71 -5.39 -19.79
CA HIS A 308 -3.49 -4.84 -19.20
C HIS A 308 -2.21 -5.60 -19.63
N GLY A 309 -2.31 -6.63 -20.47
CA GLY A 309 -1.17 -7.39 -21.00
C GLY A 309 -0.46 -8.26 -19.96
N VAL A 310 -1.10 -8.54 -18.82
CA VAL A 310 -0.50 -9.26 -17.68
C VAL A 310 -0.97 -10.71 -17.55
N ARG A 311 -1.95 -11.13 -18.35
CA ARG A 311 -2.58 -12.45 -18.24
C ARG A 311 -1.60 -13.64 -18.32
N GLY A 312 -0.46 -13.49 -18.99
CA GLY A 312 0.58 -14.53 -19.07
C GLY A 312 1.41 -14.74 -17.79
N TYR A 313 1.19 -13.95 -16.73
CA TYR A 313 1.91 -14.09 -15.45
C TYR A 313 1.10 -14.82 -14.36
N PHE A 314 -0.21 -14.99 -14.54
CA PHE A 314 -1.09 -15.63 -13.56
C PHE A 314 -2.37 -16.16 -14.19
N THR A 315 -2.98 -17.17 -13.56
CA THR A 315 -4.31 -17.66 -13.93
C THR A 315 -5.34 -17.15 -12.92
N PRO A 316 -6.28 -16.25 -13.31
CA PRO A 316 -7.28 -15.75 -12.39
C PRO A 316 -8.33 -16.81 -12.09
N VAL A 317 -8.79 -16.85 -10.84
CA VAL A 317 -9.90 -17.71 -10.41
C VAL A 317 -11.04 -16.84 -9.91
N ILE A 318 -12.25 -17.04 -10.47
CA ILE A 318 -13.46 -16.40 -9.96
C ILE A 318 -13.74 -16.97 -8.57
N GLY A 319 -13.82 -16.10 -7.57
CA GLY A 319 -14.28 -16.43 -6.23
C GLY A 319 -15.43 -15.53 -5.79
N ASN A 320 -15.61 -15.44 -4.47
CA ASN A 320 -16.52 -14.51 -3.80
C ASN A 320 -16.11 -14.45 -2.33
N GLU A 321 -16.04 -13.26 -1.71
CA GLU A 321 -16.18 -13.17 -0.26
C GLU A 321 -17.67 -13.06 0.08
N VAL A 322 -18.22 -14.16 0.62
CA VAL A 322 -19.60 -14.19 1.13
C VAL A 322 -19.65 -13.50 2.49
N THR A 323 -19.76 -12.18 2.45
CA THR A 323 -19.76 -11.28 3.62
C THR A 323 -21.12 -11.25 4.29
N THR A 324 -21.28 -11.98 5.40
CA THR A 324 -22.52 -12.07 6.19
C THR A 324 -22.36 -11.40 7.57
N THR A 325 -23.47 -11.13 8.27
CA THR A 325 -23.44 -10.64 9.67
C THR A 325 -22.99 -11.69 10.69
N ARG A 326 -22.69 -12.93 10.26
CA ARG A 326 -22.24 -14.05 11.10
C ARG A 326 -20.79 -14.46 10.87
N GLY A 327 -20.14 -13.95 9.84
CA GLY A 327 -18.85 -14.43 9.36
C GLY A 327 -18.71 -14.20 7.87
N HIS A 328 -17.47 -14.14 7.42
CA HIS A 328 -17.14 -13.99 6.02
C HIS A 328 -16.45 -15.26 5.52
N PHE A 329 -16.71 -15.61 4.27
CA PHE A 329 -16.22 -16.85 3.68
C PHE A 329 -15.76 -16.66 2.25
N ASN A 330 -14.48 -16.91 1.97
CA ASN A 330 -14.01 -17.00 0.59
C ASN A 330 -14.33 -18.35 -0.01
N ILE A 331 -14.98 -18.33 -1.17
CA ILE A 331 -15.41 -19.52 -1.89
C ILE A 331 -14.82 -19.53 -3.31
N PHE A 332 -14.26 -20.66 -3.74
CA PHE A 332 -13.69 -20.82 -5.09
C PHE A 332 -13.48 -22.31 -5.47
N PRO A 333 -13.25 -22.62 -6.76
CA PRO A 333 -13.57 -21.78 -7.91
C PRO A 333 -15.09 -21.61 -8.02
N VAL A 334 -15.54 -20.46 -8.51
CA VAL A 334 -16.94 -20.24 -8.87
C VAL A 334 -17.07 -20.29 -10.39
N LYS A 335 -18.08 -21.00 -10.92
CA LYS A 335 -18.30 -21.01 -12.38
C LYS A 335 -18.76 -19.63 -12.86
N ALA A 336 -18.33 -19.25 -14.05
CA ALA A 336 -18.87 -18.09 -14.75
C ALA A 336 -20.42 -18.16 -14.80
N ASP A 337 -21.06 -17.00 -14.68
CA ASP A 337 -22.51 -16.81 -14.62
C ASP A 337 -23.26 -17.54 -13.46
N ALA A 338 -22.54 -18.12 -12.49
CA ALA A 338 -23.15 -18.67 -11.28
C ALA A 338 -23.91 -17.58 -10.49
N PRO A 339 -25.12 -17.86 -9.97
CA PRO A 339 -25.86 -16.91 -9.15
C PRO A 339 -25.11 -16.60 -7.87
N VAL A 340 -25.08 -15.32 -7.48
CA VAL A 340 -24.44 -14.85 -6.24
C VAL A 340 -25.14 -15.43 -5.01
N VAL A 341 -24.35 -15.87 -4.03
CA VAL A 341 -24.83 -16.38 -2.74
C VAL A 341 -25.66 -15.34 -1.99
N ASP A 342 -26.80 -15.75 -1.42
CA ASP A 342 -27.58 -14.88 -0.53
C ASP A 342 -26.89 -14.69 0.83
N HIS A 343 -26.06 -13.65 0.88
CA HIS A 343 -25.29 -13.23 2.04
C HIS A 343 -26.11 -12.58 3.17
N LYS A 344 -27.42 -12.36 2.97
CA LYS A 344 -28.32 -11.78 3.99
C LYS A 344 -28.78 -12.83 5.00
N GLN A 345 -28.49 -14.10 4.75
CA GLN A 345 -28.78 -15.18 5.68
C GLN A 345 -27.97 -15.03 6.97
N THR A 346 -28.60 -15.42 8.09
CA THR A 346 -28.02 -15.28 9.45
C THR A 346 -27.96 -16.60 10.21
N ASP A 347 -28.34 -17.69 9.55
CA ASP A 347 -28.23 -19.07 10.01
C ASP A 347 -27.10 -19.76 9.26
N TRP A 348 -26.16 -20.36 10.00
CA TRP A 348 -24.97 -21.02 9.46
C TRP A 348 -25.30 -22.24 8.60
N GLN A 349 -26.40 -22.94 8.88
CA GLN A 349 -26.84 -24.05 8.03
C GLN A 349 -27.26 -23.53 6.65
N THR A 350 -28.15 -22.53 6.61
CA THR A 350 -28.63 -21.90 5.37
C THR A 350 -27.52 -21.21 4.58
N ILE A 351 -26.59 -20.51 5.25
CA ILE A 351 -25.41 -19.90 4.60
C ILE A 351 -24.60 -20.97 3.87
N PHE A 352 -24.21 -22.05 4.56
CA PHE A 352 -23.42 -23.11 3.94
C PHE A 352 -24.21 -23.91 2.90
N ASP A 353 -25.52 -24.08 3.04
CA ASP A 353 -26.34 -24.70 1.99
C ASP A 353 -26.32 -23.84 0.72
N ASN A 354 -26.46 -22.52 0.81
CA ASN A 354 -26.36 -21.64 -0.35
C ASN A 354 -24.97 -21.66 -1.00
N ILE A 355 -23.90 -21.73 -0.20
CA ILE A 355 -22.53 -21.90 -0.69
C ILE A 355 -22.36 -23.25 -1.40
N ASP A 356 -22.80 -24.35 -0.79
CA ASP A 356 -22.66 -25.71 -1.33
C ASP A 356 -23.47 -25.92 -2.63
N HIS A 357 -24.54 -25.15 -2.84
CA HIS A 357 -25.30 -25.11 -4.11
C HIS A 357 -24.67 -24.21 -5.19
N THR A 358 -23.63 -23.43 -4.89
CA THR A 358 -23.00 -22.52 -5.86
C THR A 358 -22.12 -23.32 -6.84
N PRO A 359 -22.41 -23.32 -8.16
CA PRO A 359 -21.73 -24.20 -9.10
C PRO A 359 -20.22 -23.97 -9.16
N GLY A 360 -19.45 -25.05 -8.95
CA GLY A 360 -17.98 -25.07 -9.03
C GLY A 360 -17.26 -25.05 -7.69
N VAL A 361 -17.90 -24.56 -6.62
CA VAL A 361 -17.25 -24.34 -5.32
C VAL A 361 -16.67 -25.64 -4.75
N LYS A 362 -15.37 -25.61 -4.44
CA LYS A 362 -14.63 -26.70 -3.79
C LYS A 362 -13.99 -26.24 -2.49
N VAL A 363 -13.42 -25.05 -2.48
CA VAL A 363 -12.77 -24.42 -1.33
C VAL A 363 -13.75 -23.45 -0.67
N LYS A 364 -13.79 -23.52 0.66
CA LYS A 364 -14.61 -22.69 1.54
C LYS A 364 -13.73 -22.32 2.73
N ILE A 365 -13.18 -21.10 2.70
CA ILE A 365 -12.35 -20.54 3.76
C ILE A 365 -13.26 -19.86 4.79
N LEU A 366 -12.99 -20.00 6.09
CA LEU A 366 -13.46 -19.04 7.10
C LEU A 366 -12.44 -17.90 7.23
N ASN A 367 -12.83 -16.69 6.85
CA ASN A 367 -11.95 -15.53 6.84
C ASN A 367 -11.83 -14.92 8.25
N HIS A 368 -10.64 -14.39 8.57
CA HIS A 368 -10.31 -13.55 9.73
C HIS A 368 -11.20 -13.82 10.97
N ALA A 369 -11.21 -15.07 11.44
CA ALA A 369 -12.27 -15.60 12.32
C ALA A 369 -12.37 -14.92 13.71
N ARG A 370 -11.37 -14.10 14.07
CA ARG A 370 -11.29 -13.33 15.31
C ARG A 370 -11.72 -11.87 15.15
N ASP A 371 -12.10 -11.43 13.96
CA ASP A 371 -12.54 -10.05 13.75
C ASP A 371 -13.98 -9.82 14.20
N LEU A 372 -14.31 -8.56 14.51
CA LEU A 372 -15.62 -8.17 15.04
C LEU A 372 -16.45 -7.51 13.94
N HIS A 373 -17.26 -8.32 13.26
CA HIS A 373 -18.13 -7.87 12.17
C HIS A 373 -19.57 -7.85 12.64
N SER A 374 -20.24 -6.70 12.55
CA SER A 374 -21.64 -6.51 12.99
C SER A 374 -21.92 -6.96 14.44
N GLY A 375 -20.93 -6.85 15.33
CA GLY A 375 -21.02 -7.27 16.74
C GLY A 375 -20.88 -8.79 16.96
N PHE A 376 -20.60 -9.56 15.90
CA PHE A 376 -20.34 -10.99 15.97
C PHE A 376 -18.87 -11.29 15.67
N ARG A 377 -18.34 -12.35 16.27
CA ARG A 377 -16.95 -12.81 16.12
C ARG A 377 -16.96 -14.35 16.11
N PRO A 378 -16.76 -15.03 14.96
CA PRO A 378 -16.90 -16.48 14.85
C PRO A 378 -16.11 -17.26 15.91
N PHE A 379 -14.83 -16.92 16.11
CA PHE A 379 -13.98 -17.50 17.15
C PHE A 379 -13.86 -16.56 18.37
N GLY A 380 -14.91 -15.83 18.71
CA GLY A 380 -14.99 -15.08 19.96
C GLY A 380 -15.13 -16.02 21.16
N PRO A 381 -14.68 -15.64 22.37
CA PRO A 381 -14.81 -16.49 23.56
C PRO A 381 -16.27 -16.74 23.98
N ALA A 382 -17.23 -15.96 23.45
CA ALA A 382 -18.67 -16.19 23.62
C ALA A 382 -19.26 -17.13 22.54
N GLN A 383 -18.45 -17.59 21.59
CA GLN A 383 -18.85 -18.39 20.43
C GLN A 383 -18.02 -19.68 20.28
N HIS A 384 -16.77 -19.69 20.76
CA HIS A 384 -15.80 -20.73 20.47
C HIS A 384 -14.84 -21.01 21.64
N ASN A 385 -14.69 -22.29 21.99
CA ASN A 385 -13.65 -22.77 22.89
C ASN A 385 -12.42 -23.22 22.08
N ALA A 386 -11.48 -22.28 21.89
CA ALA A 386 -10.27 -22.45 21.11
C ALA A 386 -9.39 -23.64 21.55
N LEU A 387 -9.39 -24.00 22.84
CA LEU A 387 -8.55 -25.10 23.36
C LEU A 387 -8.94 -26.48 22.83
N VAL A 388 -10.22 -26.65 22.46
CA VAL A 388 -10.78 -27.93 22.01
C VAL A 388 -11.53 -27.81 20.68
N GLY A 389 -11.38 -26.70 19.96
CA GLY A 389 -11.99 -26.51 18.63
C GLY A 389 -13.51 -26.53 18.59
N GLU A 390 -14.19 -26.28 19.71
CA GLU A 390 -15.64 -26.41 19.82
C GLU A 390 -16.35 -25.07 19.60
N ASN A 391 -17.37 -25.03 18.74
CA ASN A 391 -18.30 -23.90 18.69
C ASN A 391 -19.43 -24.15 19.70
N LEU A 392 -19.84 -23.12 20.42
CA LEU A 392 -20.66 -23.25 21.63
C LEU A 392 -22.16 -23.35 21.35
N ASP A 393 -22.62 -22.85 20.19
CA ASP A 393 -24.04 -22.85 19.80
C ASP A 393 -24.40 -24.01 18.83
N GLY A 394 -23.45 -24.91 18.53
CA GLY A 394 -23.66 -26.14 17.76
C GLY A 394 -23.85 -25.98 16.24
N TRP A 395 -23.44 -24.85 15.65
CA TRP A 395 -23.58 -24.62 14.21
C TRP A 395 -22.65 -25.51 13.36
N PRO A 396 -23.03 -25.80 12.09
CA PRO A 396 -22.19 -26.60 11.19
C PRO A 396 -20.89 -25.88 10.85
N LEU A 397 -19.76 -26.57 11.02
CA LEU A 397 -18.43 -26.14 10.56
C LEU A 397 -18.15 -26.81 9.21
N ARG A 398 -18.72 -26.26 8.12
CA ARG A 398 -18.60 -26.79 6.74
C ARG A 398 -17.57 -26.07 5.86
N PHE A 399 -16.76 -25.19 6.45
CA PHE A 399 -15.53 -24.70 5.80
C PHE A 399 -14.47 -25.82 5.81
N ASN A 400 -13.63 -25.87 4.76
CA ASN A 400 -12.51 -26.83 4.65
C ASN A 400 -11.14 -26.14 4.70
N ALA A 401 -11.12 -24.82 4.85
CA ALA A 401 -9.94 -24.01 5.10
C ALA A 401 -10.25 -22.87 6.09
N MET A 402 -9.23 -22.28 6.69
CA MET A 402 -9.36 -21.05 7.48
C MET A 402 -8.12 -20.18 7.37
N GLU A 403 -8.29 -18.86 7.43
CA GLU A 403 -7.17 -17.94 7.49
C GLU A 403 -6.44 -18.08 8.84
N VAL A 404 -5.15 -18.41 8.78
CA VAL A 404 -4.23 -18.37 9.93
C VAL A 404 -3.27 -17.18 9.85
N VAL A 405 -3.06 -16.63 8.65
CA VAL A 405 -2.35 -15.38 8.38
C VAL A 405 -3.20 -14.57 7.40
N ASN A 406 -3.56 -13.35 7.77
CA ASN A 406 -4.20 -12.38 6.89
C ASN A 406 -3.46 -11.04 7.10
N SER A 407 -2.84 -10.48 6.06
CA SER A 407 -2.05 -9.24 6.18
C SER A 407 -2.87 -7.95 6.19
N GLY A 408 -4.16 -8.01 5.83
CA GLY A 408 -5.12 -6.91 6.00
C GLY A 408 -5.85 -6.93 7.35
N ALA A 409 -5.95 -8.11 7.98
CA ALA A 409 -6.64 -8.36 9.25
C ALA A 409 -5.71 -8.84 10.38
N THR A 410 -4.56 -8.19 10.54
CA THR A 410 -3.52 -8.59 11.51
C THR A 410 -4.01 -8.55 12.97
N GLN A 411 -3.72 -9.59 13.74
CA GLN A 411 -4.05 -9.68 15.17
C GLN A 411 -2.86 -9.27 16.05
N THR A 412 -3.14 -8.71 17.24
CA THR A 412 -2.10 -8.38 18.25
C THR A 412 -1.29 -9.60 18.71
N ASP A 413 -1.92 -10.78 18.76
CA ASP A 413 -1.24 -12.06 18.90
C ASP A 413 -1.23 -12.75 17.52
N PRO A 414 -0.09 -12.80 16.81
CA PRO A 414 -0.01 -13.36 15.46
C PRO A 414 -0.17 -14.88 15.43
N LEU A 415 -0.04 -15.59 16.56
CA LEU A 415 -0.26 -17.04 16.64
C LEU A 415 -1.69 -17.40 17.04
N ARG A 416 -2.55 -16.42 17.31
CA ARG A 416 -3.90 -16.67 17.83
C ARG A 416 -4.75 -17.55 16.93
N LEU A 417 -4.78 -17.27 15.62
CA LEU A 417 -5.52 -18.06 14.63
C LEU A 417 -4.86 -19.42 14.36
N PHE A 418 -3.54 -19.53 14.49
CA PHE A 418 -2.85 -20.83 14.48
C PHE A 418 -3.27 -21.71 15.68
N HIS A 419 -3.44 -21.12 16.86
CA HIS A 419 -3.96 -21.85 18.03
C HIS A 419 -5.42 -22.29 17.86
N ASP A 420 -6.28 -21.46 17.26
CA ASP A 420 -7.65 -21.87 16.90
C ASP A 420 -7.64 -23.05 15.91
N TRP A 421 -6.83 -22.95 14.84
CA TRP A 421 -6.65 -24.02 13.85
C TRP A 421 -6.20 -25.34 14.50
N MET A 422 -5.19 -25.30 15.39
CA MET A 422 -4.78 -26.48 16.17
C MET A 422 -5.91 -27.02 17.05
N GLY A 423 -6.75 -26.15 17.63
CA GLY A 423 -7.96 -26.54 18.34
C GLY A 423 -8.93 -27.34 17.46
N LEU A 424 -9.21 -26.86 16.24
CA LEU A 424 -10.07 -27.56 15.26
C LEU A 424 -9.49 -28.92 14.86
N LEU A 425 -8.17 -29.01 14.65
CA LEU A 425 -7.49 -30.29 14.37
C LEU A 425 -7.64 -31.27 15.55
N ASN A 426 -7.40 -30.80 16.78
CA ASN A 426 -7.58 -31.60 18.01
C ASN A 426 -9.03 -32.07 18.18
N ARG A 427 -10.01 -31.34 17.64
CA ARG A 427 -11.44 -31.71 17.63
C ARG A 427 -11.80 -32.78 16.59
N GLY A 428 -10.87 -33.10 15.68
CA GLY A 428 -11.05 -34.06 14.58
C GLY A 428 -11.54 -33.42 13.28
N LEU A 429 -11.43 -32.11 13.10
CA LEU A 429 -11.79 -31.42 11.87
C LEU A 429 -10.59 -31.34 10.92
N ASN A 430 -10.81 -31.65 9.64
CA ASN A 430 -9.80 -31.51 8.60
C ASN A 430 -9.93 -30.12 7.95
N VAL A 431 -9.17 -29.15 8.47
CA VAL A 431 -9.18 -27.76 8.01
C VAL A 431 -7.80 -27.37 7.52
N THR A 432 -7.70 -26.87 6.30
CA THR A 432 -6.44 -26.39 5.70
C THR A 432 -6.11 -24.98 6.22
N PRO A 433 -4.92 -24.74 6.79
CA PRO A 433 -4.49 -23.39 7.14
C PRO A 433 -4.12 -22.63 5.86
N VAL A 434 -4.62 -21.41 5.69
CA VAL A 434 -4.26 -20.56 4.54
C VAL A 434 -3.70 -19.20 4.99
N GLY A 435 -2.79 -18.68 4.18
CA GLY A 435 -2.31 -17.31 4.22
C GLY A 435 -2.91 -16.49 3.07
N SER A 436 -3.36 -15.28 3.35
CA SER A 436 -4.03 -14.38 2.40
C SER A 436 -3.69 -12.91 2.65
N SER A 437 -3.99 -12.02 1.70
CA SER A 437 -3.71 -10.59 1.91
C SER A 437 -4.88 -9.74 2.39
N ASP A 438 -6.11 -10.07 2.00
CA ASP A 438 -7.29 -9.21 2.17
C ASP A 438 -7.03 -7.79 1.61
N SER A 439 -6.22 -7.75 0.54
CA SER A 439 -5.71 -6.49 0.02
C SER A 439 -6.83 -5.72 -0.65
N HIS A 440 -7.10 -4.54 -0.09
CA HIS A 440 -7.99 -3.50 -0.61
C HIS A 440 -7.22 -2.31 -1.22
N ASP A 441 -5.95 -2.16 -0.85
CA ASP A 441 -5.10 -1.01 -1.20
C ASP A 441 -3.99 -1.41 -2.18
N VAL A 442 -3.40 -0.42 -2.88
CA VAL A 442 -2.21 -0.58 -3.70
C VAL A 442 -0.94 -0.58 -2.86
N GLY A 443 -0.85 0.26 -1.82
CA GLY A 443 0.40 0.55 -1.10
C GLY A 443 0.44 0.30 0.41
N ARG A 444 -0.71 0.21 1.07
CA ARG A 444 -0.78 0.01 2.53
C ARG A 444 -0.77 -1.48 2.89
N HIS A 445 -1.82 -2.19 2.48
CA HIS A 445 -1.95 -3.64 2.61
C HIS A 445 -1.65 -4.30 1.26
N PHE A 446 -0.40 -4.72 1.06
CA PHE A 446 0.07 -5.25 -0.22
C PHE A 446 -0.57 -6.59 -0.58
N VAL A 447 -0.87 -6.80 -1.87
CA VAL A 447 -1.40 -8.06 -2.36
C VAL A 447 -0.39 -9.19 -2.18
N GLY A 448 -0.86 -10.35 -1.75
CA GLY A 448 -0.07 -11.51 -1.41
C GLY A 448 1.05 -11.30 -0.39
N GLN A 449 0.94 -10.35 0.54
CA GLN A 449 1.86 -10.29 1.70
C GLN A 449 1.65 -11.51 2.61
N GLY A 450 0.41 -11.80 2.99
CA GLY A 450 0.00 -13.18 3.26
C GLY A 450 -0.36 -13.87 1.94
N ARG A 451 0.18 -15.07 1.71
CA ARG A 451 -0.14 -15.91 0.55
C ARG A 451 -0.03 -17.39 0.92
N THR A 452 -0.59 -18.26 0.10
CA THR A 452 -0.52 -19.73 0.23
C THR A 452 0.19 -20.31 -0.98
N TYR A 453 1.13 -21.24 -0.77
CA TYR A 453 1.76 -21.98 -1.86
C TYR A 453 0.96 -23.24 -2.17
N ILE A 454 0.35 -23.27 -3.36
CA ILE A 454 -0.48 -24.38 -3.83
C ILE A 454 0.36 -25.25 -4.76
N ARG A 455 0.31 -26.57 -4.58
CA ARG A 455 1.12 -27.53 -5.35
C ARG A 455 0.38 -27.94 -6.63
N CYS A 456 0.89 -27.55 -7.79
CA CYS A 456 0.37 -27.93 -9.10
C CYS A 456 1.47 -27.83 -10.18
N ASN A 457 1.15 -28.12 -11.44
CA ASN A 457 2.04 -27.90 -12.57
C ASN A 457 2.22 -26.41 -12.90
N ASP A 458 3.37 -25.85 -12.52
CA ASP A 458 3.76 -24.44 -12.61
C ASP A 458 4.37 -24.00 -13.95
N ARG A 459 4.48 -24.91 -14.94
CA ARG A 459 5.20 -24.68 -16.20
C ARG A 459 4.62 -23.58 -17.09
N ASP A 460 3.33 -23.30 -16.96
CA ASP A 460 2.65 -22.18 -17.60
C ASP A 460 1.67 -21.56 -16.61
N VAL A 461 2.15 -20.61 -15.81
CA VAL A 461 1.34 -19.88 -14.83
C VAL A 461 0.19 -19.09 -15.46
N GLY A 462 0.21 -18.86 -16.79
CA GLY A 462 -0.91 -18.31 -17.54
C GLY A 462 -2.01 -19.33 -17.87
N HIS A 463 -1.77 -20.63 -17.73
CA HIS A 463 -2.75 -21.66 -18.06
C HIS A 463 -2.69 -22.83 -17.05
N LEU A 464 -2.80 -22.49 -15.76
CA LEU A 464 -2.84 -23.46 -14.67
C LEU A 464 -4.10 -24.32 -14.73
N ASP A 465 -3.97 -25.60 -14.39
CA ASP A 465 -5.11 -26.50 -14.20
C ASP A 465 -5.74 -26.25 -12.82
N ILE A 466 -6.91 -25.63 -12.81
CA ILE A 466 -7.69 -25.27 -11.61
C ILE A 466 -8.41 -26.49 -10.98
N ASP A 467 -8.37 -27.65 -11.64
CA ASP A 467 -8.78 -28.91 -11.02
C ASP A 467 -7.60 -29.66 -10.38
N GLU A 468 -6.35 -29.37 -10.78
CA GLU A 468 -5.11 -29.86 -10.13
C GLU A 468 -4.72 -29.03 -8.89
N ALA A 469 -4.87 -27.71 -8.98
CA ALA A 469 -4.56 -26.73 -7.92
C ALA A 469 -5.65 -26.64 -6.83
#